data_AF-A0A0F9APM4-F1
#
_entry.id   AF-A0A0F9APM4-F1
#
_cell.length_a   1.000
_cell.length_b   1.000
_cell.length_c   1.000
_cell.angle_alpha   90.00
_cell.angle_beta   90.00
_cell.angle_gamma   90.00
#
_symmetry.space_group_name_H-M   'P 1'
#
loop_
_entity.id
_entity.type
_entity.pdbx_description
1 polymer ?
#
loop_
_entity_poly.entity_id
_entity_poly.type
_entity_poly.pdbx_seq_one_letter_code
_entity_poly.pdbx_strand_id
1 'polypeptide(L)'
;MQSLINYRSFILAFFMMFAMVTLQSCASLGYEDIDTTRKAIVVANAEVRAANFLLQDLIARRAISKKDAGRALQSLQTAKNNLQSALNAVDVSGDPVLAGSKLERANISISVALRLLAPLVEN
;
A
#
# COMPACT_ATOMS: atom_id res chain seq x y z
N MET A 1 -17.28 -12.70 20.48
CA MET A 1 -16.47 -12.97 19.26
C MET A 1 -16.84 -12.09 18.06
N GLN A 2 -18.11 -11.69 17.87
CA GLN A 2 -18.52 -10.75 16.78
C GLN A 2 -17.92 -9.34 16.89
N SER A 3 -17.60 -8.85 18.09
CA SER A 3 -17.00 -7.51 18.29
C SER A 3 -15.59 -7.37 17.72
N LEU A 4 -14.79 -8.44 17.70
CA LEU A 4 -13.41 -8.41 17.17
C LEU A 4 -13.36 -8.36 15.63
N ILE A 5 -14.38 -8.92 14.97
CA ILE A 5 -14.48 -8.92 13.50
C ILE A 5 -14.86 -7.52 13.02
N ASN A 6 -15.85 -6.88 13.66
CA ASN A 6 -16.25 -5.50 13.35
C ASN A 6 -15.11 -4.50 13.60
N TYR A 7 -14.32 -4.68 14.66
CA TYR A 7 -13.18 -3.81 14.94
C TYR A 7 -12.07 -3.94 13.89
N ARG A 8 -11.82 -5.16 13.38
CA ARG A 8 -10.82 -5.40 12.32
C ARG A 8 -11.26 -4.82 10.98
N SER A 9 -12.52 -5.01 10.58
CA SER A 9 -13.07 -4.41 9.36
C SER A 9 -13.13 -2.88 9.44
N PHE A 10 -13.40 -2.32 10.62
CA PHE A 10 -13.35 -0.87 10.86
C PHE A 10 -11.93 -0.30 10.77
N ILE A 11 -10.94 -0.93 11.42
CA ILE A 11 -9.52 -0.55 11.27
C ILE A 11 -9.10 -0.59 9.80
N LEU A 12 -9.60 -1.58 9.08
CA LEU A 12 -9.26 -1.80 7.70
C LEU A 12 -9.86 -0.76 6.74
N ALA A 13 -11.15 -0.45 6.91
CA ALA A 13 -11.81 0.62 6.16
C ALA A 13 -11.20 1.99 6.48
N PHE A 14 -10.88 2.23 7.75
CA PHE A 14 -10.15 3.42 8.19
C PHE A 14 -8.76 3.50 7.54
N PHE A 15 -8.04 2.37 7.45
CA PHE A 15 -6.76 2.30 6.75
C PHE A 15 -6.89 2.52 5.25
N MET A 16 -7.89 1.95 4.58
CA MET A 16 -8.13 2.18 3.15
C MET A 16 -8.46 3.64 2.84
N MET A 17 -9.27 4.27 3.69
CA MET A 17 -9.65 5.68 3.55
C MET A 17 -8.47 6.61 3.84
N PHE A 18 -7.63 6.29 4.82
CA PHE A 18 -6.44 7.09 5.14
C PHE A 18 -5.32 6.91 4.11
N ALA A 19 -5.02 5.67 3.72
CA ALA A 19 -4.00 5.31 2.73
C ALA A 19 -4.19 6.02 1.39
N MET A 20 -5.43 6.04 0.88
CA MET A 20 -5.76 6.77 -0.34
C MET A 20 -5.44 8.28 -0.25
N VAL A 21 -5.71 8.89 0.91
CA VAL A 21 -5.48 10.32 1.13
C VAL A 21 -3.99 10.62 1.26
N THR A 22 -3.24 9.87 2.08
CA THR A 22 -1.81 10.14 2.30
C THR A 22 -0.97 9.96 1.04
N LEU A 23 -1.23 8.92 0.25
CA LEU A 23 -0.47 8.67 -0.97
C LEU A 23 -0.78 9.65 -2.10
N GLN A 24 -2.04 10.11 -2.22
CA GLN A 24 -2.39 11.19 -3.14
C GLN A 24 -1.74 12.52 -2.74
N SER A 25 -1.72 12.84 -1.45
CA SER A 25 -1.05 14.06 -0.96
C SER A 25 0.47 14.00 -1.14
N CYS A 26 1.10 12.83 -0.99
CA CYS A 26 2.54 12.68 -1.25
C CYS A 26 2.89 12.79 -2.73
N ALA A 27 2.02 12.32 -3.63
CA ALA A 27 2.22 12.46 -5.07
C ALA A 27 2.00 13.90 -5.57
N SER A 28 1.13 14.68 -4.94
CA SER A 28 0.86 16.06 -5.35
C SER A 28 1.91 17.07 -4.87
N LEU A 29 2.77 16.71 -3.92
CA LEU A 29 3.71 17.65 -3.28
C LEU A 29 5.00 17.88 -4.07
N GLY A 30 5.24 17.13 -5.15
CA GLY A 30 6.53 17.16 -5.84
C GLY A 30 7.61 16.53 -4.96
N TYR A 31 8.21 15.43 -5.42
CA TYR A 31 9.30 14.77 -4.69
C TYR A 31 10.61 15.55 -4.87
N GLU A 32 10.60 16.83 -4.50
CA GLU A 32 11.75 17.74 -4.62
C GLU A 32 12.64 17.66 -3.37
N ASP A 33 12.07 17.22 -2.25
CA ASP A 33 12.76 17.10 -0.96
C ASP A 33 12.95 15.64 -0.53
N ILE A 34 14.19 15.30 -0.14
CA ILE A 34 14.59 13.94 0.27
C ILE A 34 13.89 13.53 1.57
N ASP A 35 13.73 14.45 2.53
CA ASP A 35 13.12 14.13 3.82
C ASP A 35 11.62 13.85 3.69
N THR A 36 10.92 14.64 2.87
CA THR A 36 9.52 14.42 2.51
C THR A 36 9.34 13.10 1.76
N THR A 37 10.23 12.81 0.81
CA THR A 37 10.23 11.54 0.07
C THR A 37 10.47 10.34 0.98
N ARG A 38 11.40 10.45 1.93
CA ARG A 38 11.66 9.41 2.94
C ARG A 38 10.44 9.14 3.80
N LYS A 39 9.76 10.19 4.29
CA LYS A 39 8.51 10.04 5.08
C LYS A 39 7.43 9.34 4.26
N ALA A 40 7.26 9.74 3.00
CA ALA A 40 6.29 9.12 2.10
C ALA A 40 6.59 7.62 1.83
N ILE A 41 7.88 7.25 1.68
CA ILE A 41 8.30 5.84 1.57
C ILE A 41 7.96 5.04 2.84
N VAL A 42 8.14 5.63 4.03
CA VAL A 42 7.79 4.97 5.31
C VAL A 42 6.29 4.70 5.39
N VAL A 43 5.46 5.69 5.03
CA VAL A 43 4.01 5.55 5.00
C VAL A 43 3.59 4.46 4.01
N ALA A 44 4.10 4.51 2.78
CA ALA A 44 3.76 3.51 1.76
C ALA A 44 4.20 2.08 2.15
N ASN A 45 5.32 1.93 2.88
CA ASN A 45 5.73 0.63 3.42
C ASN A 45 4.75 0.09 4.48
N ALA A 46 4.27 0.96 5.36
CA ALA A 46 3.26 0.60 6.36
C ALA A 46 1.96 0.15 5.68
N GLU A 47 1.56 0.83 4.61
CA GLU A 47 0.38 0.47 3.84
C GLU A 47 0.51 -0.88 3.12
N VAL A 48 1.65 -1.14 2.49
CA VAL A 48 1.91 -2.45 1.87
C VAL A 48 1.87 -3.57 2.90
N ARG A 49 2.34 -3.33 4.13
CA ARG A 49 2.21 -4.29 5.25
C ARG A 49 0.75 -4.49 5.63
N ALA A 50 -0.02 -3.42 5.80
CA ALA A 50 -1.43 -3.49 6.14
C ALA A 50 -2.25 -4.24 5.08
N ALA A 51 -2.03 -3.93 3.80
CA ALA A 51 -2.69 -4.61 2.68
C ALA A 51 -2.29 -6.09 2.59
N ASN A 52 -1.05 -6.46 2.94
CA ASN A 52 -0.65 -7.86 3.04
C ASN A 52 -1.39 -8.57 4.19
N PHE A 53 -1.50 -7.95 5.37
CA PHE A 53 -2.27 -8.53 6.48
C PHE A 53 -3.72 -8.76 6.10
N LEU A 54 -4.34 -7.78 5.42
CA LEU A 54 -5.69 -7.92 4.91
C LEU A 54 -5.83 -9.10 3.95
N LEU A 55 -4.96 -9.15 2.94
CA LEU A 55 -4.99 -10.21 1.95
C LEU A 55 -4.87 -11.59 2.62
N GLN A 56 -3.99 -11.75 3.60
CA GLN A 56 -3.86 -13.01 4.35
C GLN A 56 -5.13 -13.34 5.16
N ASP A 57 -5.76 -12.36 5.82
CA ASP A 57 -7.01 -12.58 6.56
C ASP A 57 -8.15 -12.99 5.61
N LEU A 58 -8.30 -12.33 4.46
CA LEU A 58 -9.31 -12.68 3.46
C LEU A 58 -9.08 -14.07 2.86
N ILE A 59 -7.82 -14.46 2.62
CA ILE A 59 -7.47 -15.82 2.17
C ILE A 59 -7.84 -16.84 3.23
N ALA A 60 -7.46 -16.61 4.49
CA ALA A 60 -7.74 -17.52 5.60
C ALA A 60 -9.25 -17.73 5.80
N ARG A 61 -10.03 -16.66 5.63
CA ARG A 61 -11.50 -16.69 5.70
C ARG A 61 -12.18 -17.22 4.44
N ARG A 62 -11.41 -17.52 3.38
CA ARG A 62 -11.92 -17.89 2.05
C ARG A 62 -12.88 -16.86 1.46
N ALA A 63 -12.70 -15.59 1.83
CA ALA A 63 -13.52 -14.46 1.38
C ALA A 63 -13.06 -13.90 0.02
N ILE A 64 -11.91 -14.37 -0.51
CA ILE A 64 -11.36 -13.98 -1.80
C ILE A 64 -11.07 -15.20 -2.68
N SER A 65 -11.25 -15.05 -3.99
CA SER A 65 -10.89 -16.09 -4.95
C SER A 65 -9.36 -16.29 -5.01
N LYS A 66 -8.88 -17.51 -5.27
CA LYS A 66 -7.44 -17.78 -5.45
C LYS A 66 -6.81 -16.91 -6.54
N LYS A 67 -7.58 -16.61 -7.60
CA LYS A 67 -7.14 -15.78 -8.72
C LYS A 67 -6.92 -14.34 -8.28
N ASP A 68 -7.87 -13.74 -7.57
CA ASP A 68 -7.78 -12.35 -7.12
C ASP A 68 -6.76 -12.20 -6.00
N ALA A 69 -6.66 -13.19 -5.12
CA ALA A 69 -5.59 -13.26 -4.13
C ALA A 69 -4.20 -13.27 -4.78
N GLY A 70 -4.01 -14.07 -5.84
CA GLY A 70 -2.75 -14.09 -6.60
C GLY A 70 -2.42 -12.75 -7.25
N ARG A 71 -3.42 -12.08 -7.83
CA ARG A 71 -3.25 -10.75 -8.43
C ARG A 71 -2.90 -9.69 -7.39
N ALA A 72 -3.62 -9.66 -6.26
CA ALA A 72 -3.34 -8.75 -5.16
C ALA A 72 -1.94 -8.98 -4.58
N LEU A 73 -1.52 -10.23 -4.40
CA LEU A 73 -0.19 -10.58 -3.94
C LEU A 73 0.91 -10.09 -4.91
N GLN A 74 0.70 -10.28 -6.22
CA GLN A 74 1.64 -9.81 -7.24
C GLN A 74 1.74 -8.28 -7.22
N SER A 75 0.62 -7.56 -7.15
CA SER A 75 0.61 -6.09 -7.06
C SER A 75 1.31 -5.60 -5.79
N LEU A 76 1.09 -6.23 -4.64
CA LEU A 76 1.79 -5.88 -3.40
C LEU A 76 3.29 -6.19 -3.47
N GLN A 77 3.70 -7.26 -4.15
CA GLN A 77 5.11 -7.56 -4.38
C GLN A 77 5.77 -6.51 -5.28
N THR A 78 5.10 -6.10 -6.35
CA THR A 78 5.55 -4.99 -7.22
C THR A 78 5.68 -3.69 -6.43
N ALA A 79 4.73 -3.40 -5.53
CA ALA A 79 4.82 -2.25 -4.64
C ALA A 79 6.08 -2.32 -3.74
N LYS A 80 6.34 -3.46 -3.09
CA LYS A 80 7.54 -3.66 -2.26
C LYS A 80 8.83 -3.41 -3.04
N ASN A 81 8.95 -3.97 -4.24
CA ASN A 81 10.15 -3.83 -5.06
C ASN A 81 10.40 -2.36 -5.46
N ASN A 82 9.33 -1.63 -5.79
CA ASN A 82 9.41 -0.20 -6.11
C ASN A 82 9.74 0.64 -4.87
N LEU A 83 9.17 0.34 -3.69
CA LEU A 83 9.51 1.03 -2.44
C LEU A 83 10.97 0.79 -2.04
N GLN A 84 11.48 -0.42 -2.21
CA GLN A 84 12.90 -0.69 -1.98
C GLN A 84 13.79 0.10 -2.94
N SER A 85 13.38 0.21 -4.21
CA SER A 85 14.10 1.02 -5.20
C SER A 85 14.05 2.51 -4.85
N ALA A 86 12.91 3.00 -4.35
CA ALA A 86 12.76 4.38 -3.89
C ALA A 86 13.66 4.66 -2.68
N LEU A 87 13.70 3.72 -1.72
CA LEU A 87 14.55 3.82 -0.54
C LEU A 87 16.03 3.86 -0.92
N ASN A 88 16.45 2.98 -1.84
CA ASN A 88 17.84 2.98 -2.34
C ASN A 88 18.18 4.30 -3.06
N ALA A 89 17.25 4.88 -3.82
CA ALA A 89 17.45 6.17 -4.48
C ALA A 89 17.63 7.32 -3.47
N VAL A 90 16.90 7.28 -2.35
CA VAL A 90 17.08 8.22 -1.23
C VAL A 90 18.38 7.98 -0.46
N ASP A 91 18.65 6.74 -0.06
CA ASP A 91 19.74 6.39 0.88
C ASP A 91 21.12 6.35 0.22
N VAL A 92 21.18 5.98 -1.08
CA VAL A 92 22.45 5.76 -1.79
C VAL A 92 22.69 6.86 -2.81
N SER A 93 21.70 7.14 -3.67
CA SER A 93 21.88 8.06 -4.79
C SER A 93 21.61 9.52 -4.42
N GLY A 94 20.88 9.78 -3.32
CA GLY A 94 20.40 11.12 -2.99
C GLY A 94 19.54 11.75 -4.09
N ASP A 95 18.85 10.92 -4.89
CA ASP A 95 18.08 11.35 -6.06
C ASP A 95 16.58 11.33 -5.72
N PRO A 96 15.98 12.48 -5.34
CA PRO A 96 14.59 12.54 -4.94
C PRO A 96 13.63 12.38 -6.13
N VAL A 97 14.06 12.70 -7.35
CA VAL A 97 13.26 12.51 -8.57
C VAL A 97 13.10 11.02 -8.90
N LEU A 98 14.21 10.27 -8.86
CA LEU A 98 14.17 8.82 -9.05
C LEU A 98 13.36 8.15 -7.93
N ALA A 99 13.58 8.56 -6.67
CA ALA A 99 12.83 8.05 -5.53
C ALA A 99 11.33 8.31 -5.67
N GLY A 100 10.95 9.52 -6.06
CA GLY A 100 9.57 9.92 -6.32
C GLY A 100 8.91 9.09 -7.41
N SER A 101 9.58 8.90 -8.55
CA SER A 101 9.07 8.06 -9.65
C SER A 101 8.83 6.60 -9.21
N LYS A 102 9.75 6.05 -8.40
CA LYS A 102 9.59 4.70 -7.85
C LYS A 102 8.44 4.63 -6.84
N LEU A 103 8.31 5.63 -5.99
CA LEU A 103 7.21 5.74 -5.03
C LEU A 103 5.85 5.85 -5.72
N GLU A 104 5.74 6.61 -6.81
CA GLU A 104 4.52 6.69 -7.62
C GLU A 104 4.13 5.32 -8.20
N ARG A 105 5.09 4.58 -8.75
CA ARG A 105 4.83 3.21 -9.23
C ARG A 105 4.41 2.25 -8.12
N ALA A 106 4.98 2.41 -6.92
CA ALA A 106 4.55 1.67 -5.75
C ALA A 106 3.09 2.00 -5.40
N ASN A 107 2.74 3.30 -5.39
CA ASN A 107 1.38 3.79 -5.12
C ASN A 107 0.35 3.19 -6.08
N ILE A 108 0.62 3.22 -7.39
CA ILE A 108 -0.26 2.61 -8.40
C ILE A 108 -0.47 1.12 -8.09
N SER A 109 0.60 0.41 -7.71
CA SER A 109 0.52 -1.02 -7.39
C SER A 109 -0.28 -1.30 -6.11
N ILE A 110 -0.13 -0.46 -5.09
CA ILE A 110 -0.94 -0.49 -3.85
C ILE A 110 -2.41 -0.25 -4.18
N SER A 111 -2.71 0.78 -4.97
CA SER A 111 -4.07 1.12 -5.39
C SER A 111 -4.74 -0.02 -6.14
N VAL A 112 -4.03 -0.69 -7.06
CA VAL A 112 -4.54 -1.88 -7.74
C VAL A 112 -4.82 -3.01 -6.75
N ALA A 113 -3.91 -3.28 -5.81
CA ALA A 113 -4.13 -4.30 -4.78
C ALA A 113 -5.36 -3.97 -3.92
N LEU A 114 -5.47 -2.73 -3.45
CA LEU A 114 -6.60 -2.29 -2.61
C LEU A 114 -7.93 -2.36 -3.35
N ARG A 115 -8.00 -1.99 -4.64
CA ARG A 115 -9.20 -2.14 -5.46
C ARG A 115 -9.65 -3.59 -5.62
N LEU A 116 -8.73 -4.54 -5.62
CA LEU A 116 -9.06 -5.97 -5.64
C LEU A 116 -9.61 -6.46 -4.29
N LEU A 117 -9.27 -5.77 -3.19
CA LEU A 117 -9.64 -6.15 -1.83
C LEU A 117 -10.91 -5.42 -1.34
N ALA A 118 -11.17 -4.19 -1.79
CA ALA A 118 -12.25 -3.32 -1.31
C ALA A 118 -13.67 -3.93 -1.43
N PRO A 119 -14.07 -4.55 -2.56
CA PRO A 119 -15.41 -5.14 -2.69
C PRO A 119 -15.67 -6.31 -1.72
N LEU A 120 -14.62 -6.86 -1.12
CA LEU A 120 -14.67 -8.02 -0.22
C LEU A 120 -14.72 -7.61 1.26
N VAL A 121 -14.57 -6.31 1.55
CA VAL A 121 -14.64 -5.71 2.89
C VAL A 121 -16.03 -5.13 3.16
N GLU A 122 -16.73 -4.69 2.11
CA GLU A 122 -18.06 -4.05 2.19
C GLU A 122 -19.23 -5.07 2.26
N ASN A 123 -18.96 -6.38 2.19
CA ASN A 123 -19.92 -7.48 2.32
C ASN A 123 -19.69 -8.28 3.61
#